data_AF-A0A1G5BZL6-F1
#
_entry.id   AF-A0A1G5BZL6-F1
#
_cell.length_a   1.000
_cell.length_b   1.000
_cell.length_c   1.000
_cell.angle_alpha   90.00
_cell.angle_beta   90.00
_cell.angle_gamma   90.00
#
_symmetry.space_group_name_H-M   'P 1'
#
loop_
_entity.id
_entity.type
_entity.pdbx_description
1 polymer ?
#
loop_
_entity_poly.entity_id
_entity_poly.type
_entity_poly.pdbx_seq_one_letter_code
_entity_poly.pdbx_strand_id
1 'polypeptide(L)'
;MLTRLALVALLTLPVAACESEAMMDLRRNLGVGGAAEEDATGEVAAPAEPRGPVVSPLVQPIETGTAEPRAVATIEPVTSQTAAFIARGAEPFWNVQIAGNSAVYRASEAEAGRSIAVNRIPFTGGVEYIGVLNGRPFVVNLRPVACRDAAGARQPFTARLTIGGETRAGCAEPGAVATPSADAAANAPATSG
;
A
#
# COMPACT_ATOMS: atom_id res chain seq x y z
N MET A 1 0.75 47.30 -33.46
CA MET A 1 2.05 46.65 -33.74
C MET A 1 1.85 45.14 -33.63
N LEU A 2 1.40 44.56 -34.75
CA LEU A 2 1.30 43.12 -34.98
C LEU A 2 2.68 42.62 -35.40
N THR A 3 3.36 41.79 -34.60
CA THR A 3 4.28 40.78 -35.13
C THR A 3 4.80 39.90 -33.99
N ARG A 4 4.43 38.62 -34.02
CA ARG A 4 5.19 37.41 -33.63
C ARG A 4 4.25 36.25 -33.23
N LEU A 5 3.27 35.99 -34.08
CA LEU A 5 2.71 34.65 -34.26
C LEU A 5 3.49 34.01 -35.40
N ALA A 6 4.59 33.31 -35.10
CA ALA A 6 5.29 32.44 -36.04
C ALA A 6 6.36 31.63 -35.31
N LEU A 7 5.95 30.56 -34.62
CA LEU A 7 6.79 29.38 -34.36
C LEU A 7 5.91 28.26 -33.76
N VAL A 8 4.79 27.96 -34.44
CA VAL A 8 4.00 26.74 -34.22
C VAL A 8 4.09 25.92 -35.50
N ALA A 9 5.24 25.28 -35.72
CA ALA A 9 5.43 24.22 -36.71
C ALA A 9 6.90 23.80 -36.64
N LEU A 10 7.25 22.78 -35.84
CA LEU A 10 8.46 21.95 -36.02
C LEU A 10 8.66 20.84 -34.97
N LEU A 11 7.67 20.52 -34.11
CA LEU A 11 7.76 19.38 -33.19
C LEU A 11 6.78 18.27 -33.55
N THR A 12 6.80 17.84 -34.82
CA THR A 12 6.37 16.48 -35.18
C THR A 12 7.57 15.56 -34.95
N LEU A 13 7.78 15.16 -33.68
CA LEU A 13 8.73 14.10 -33.36
C LEU A 13 8.23 12.77 -33.98
N PRO A 14 9.08 11.99 -34.66
CA PRO A 14 8.75 10.64 -35.05
C PRO A 14 8.82 9.74 -33.80
N VAL A 15 7.71 9.63 -33.05
CA VAL A 15 7.60 8.73 -31.88
C VAL A 15 7.60 7.24 -32.28
N ALA A 16 7.70 6.92 -33.58
CA ALA A 16 7.58 5.54 -34.07
C ALA A 16 8.90 4.72 -34.08
N ALA A 17 10.07 5.31 -33.79
CA ALA A 17 11.35 4.61 -34.00
C ALA A 17 11.99 4.02 -32.73
N CYS A 18 11.71 4.53 -31.52
CA CYS A 18 12.32 3.99 -30.29
C CYS A 18 11.65 2.71 -29.77
N GLU A 19 10.43 2.38 -30.23
CA GLU A 19 9.75 1.15 -29.83
C GLU A 19 10.32 -0.08 -30.55
N SER A 20 10.78 0.07 -31.79
CA SER A 20 11.31 -1.06 -32.58
C SER A 20 12.64 -1.57 -32.06
N GLU A 21 13.58 -0.68 -31.68
CA GLU A 21 14.88 -1.10 -31.16
C GLU A 21 14.75 -1.76 -29.79
N ALA A 22 13.94 -1.19 -28.88
CA ALA A 22 13.67 -1.77 -27.57
C ALA A 22 12.93 -3.12 -27.67
N MET A 23 11.97 -3.25 -28.59
CA MET A 23 11.29 -4.54 -28.82
C MET A 23 12.19 -5.57 -29.52
N MET A 24 13.12 -5.14 -30.38
CA MET A 24 14.11 -6.03 -31.00
C MET A 24 15.13 -6.53 -29.98
N ASP A 25 15.61 -5.68 -29.07
CA ASP A 25 16.51 -6.08 -27.99
C ASP A 25 15.82 -7.05 -27.03
N LEU A 26 14.56 -6.78 -26.66
CA LEU A 26 13.80 -7.70 -25.83
C LEU A 26 13.57 -9.04 -26.53
N ARG A 27 13.28 -9.05 -27.83
CA ARG A 27 13.15 -10.29 -28.63
C ARG A 27 14.46 -11.06 -28.74
N ARG A 28 15.60 -10.37 -28.88
CA ARG A 28 16.93 -11.01 -28.88
C ARG A 28 17.26 -11.61 -27.52
N ASN A 29 17.00 -10.87 -26.44
CA ASN A 29 17.27 -11.34 -25.08
C ASN A 29 16.33 -12.49 -24.66
N LEU A 30 15.11 -12.53 -25.21
CA LEU A 30 14.14 -13.61 -25.02
C LEU A 30 14.26 -14.76 -26.05
N GLY A 31 15.15 -14.64 -27.05
CA GLY A 31 15.36 -15.67 -28.08
C GLY A 31 14.21 -15.85 -29.11
N VAL A 32 13.30 -14.89 -29.23
CA VAL A 32 12.07 -14.99 -30.06
C VAL A 32 12.25 -14.32 -31.43
N GLY A 33 13.36 -14.56 -32.14
CA GLY A 33 13.56 -13.88 -33.43
C GLY A 33 14.87 -14.10 -34.19
N GLY A 34 15.32 -15.34 -34.36
CA GLY A 34 16.44 -15.64 -35.25
C GLY A 34 16.28 -17.00 -35.91
N ALA A 35 15.86 -17.01 -37.17
CA ALA A 35 16.24 -18.09 -38.07
C ALA A 35 17.73 -17.87 -38.36
N ALA A 36 18.57 -18.77 -37.84
CA ALA A 36 19.95 -18.87 -38.29
C ALA A 36 19.92 -19.53 -39.67
N GLU A 37 20.33 -18.80 -40.71
CA GLU A 37 20.82 -19.43 -41.93
C GLU A 37 22.17 -20.09 -41.60
N GLU A 38 22.13 -21.42 -41.63
CA GLU A 38 23.28 -22.33 -41.55
C GLU A 38 24.13 -22.22 -42.82
N ASP A 39 25.45 -22.03 -42.67
CA ASP A 39 26.44 -22.41 -43.69
C ASP A 39 27.31 -23.56 -43.17
N ALA A 40 27.04 -24.71 -43.78
CA ALA A 40 27.77 -25.97 -43.92
C ALA A 40 29.13 -26.15 -43.22
N THR A 41 29.19 -27.05 -42.23
CA THR A 41 29.77 -28.42 -42.32
C THR A 41 30.09 -28.95 -40.92
N GLY A 42 29.28 -29.89 -40.47
CA GLY A 42 29.37 -30.55 -39.18
C GLY A 42 27.96 -30.83 -38.74
N GLU A 43 27.62 -32.09 -38.47
CA GLU A 43 26.31 -32.51 -37.95
C GLU A 43 25.92 -31.59 -36.75
N VAL A 44 25.10 -30.57 -37.03
CA VAL A 44 24.65 -29.61 -36.04
C VAL A 44 23.55 -30.30 -35.26
N ALA A 45 23.91 -30.84 -34.09
CA ALA A 45 22.92 -31.21 -33.09
C ALA A 45 21.99 -30.01 -32.89
N ALA A 46 20.70 -30.22 -33.15
CA ALA A 46 19.66 -29.19 -33.06
C ALA A 46 19.88 -28.29 -31.83
N PRO A 47 19.68 -26.95 -31.94
CA PRO A 47 19.79 -26.06 -30.80
C PRO A 47 18.93 -26.64 -29.69
N ALA A 48 19.54 -26.99 -28.55
CA ALA A 48 18.82 -27.60 -27.46
C ALA A 48 17.71 -26.62 -27.07
N GLU A 49 16.47 -26.97 -27.43
CA GLU A 49 15.27 -26.27 -26.98
C GLU A 49 15.44 -25.98 -25.49
N PRO A 50 15.06 -24.79 -24.98
CA PRO A 50 15.13 -24.51 -23.55
C PRO A 50 14.37 -25.62 -22.83
N ARG A 51 15.12 -26.58 -22.27
CA ARG A 51 14.51 -27.74 -21.64
C ARG A 51 13.80 -27.20 -20.42
N GLY A 52 12.47 -27.24 -20.48
CA GLY A 52 11.65 -27.00 -19.31
C GLY A 52 12.15 -27.88 -18.16
N PRO A 53 11.87 -27.48 -16.90
CA PRO A 53 12.25 -28.31 -15.76
C PRO A 53 11.80 -29.75 -16.02
N VAL A 54 12.72 -30.70 -15.80
CA VAL A 54 12.52 -32.13 -16.06
C VAL A 54 11.30 -32.69 -15.31
N VAL A 55 10.84 -31.95 -14.31
CA VAL A 55 9.67 -32.27 -13.49
C VAL A 55 8.58 -31.21 -13.69
N SER A 56 7.40 -31.66 -14.11
CA SER A 56 6.19 -30.85 -14.15
C SER A 56 5.42 -31.03 -12.83
N PRO A 57 4.95 -29.94 -12.19
CA PRO A 57 4.05 -30.01 -11.02
C PRO A 57 2.75 -30.80 -11.28
N LEU A 58 2.39 -30.97 -12.56
CA LEU A 58 1.24 -31.77 -12.98
C LEU A 58 1.49 -33.28 -12.92
N VAL A 59 2.76 -33.71 -13.02
CA VAL A 59 3.17 -35.12 -13.01
C VAL A 59 3.68 -35.51 -11.63
N GLN A 60 4.41 -34.61 -10.96
CA GLN A 60 4.83 -34.77 -9.58
C GLN A 60 4.28 -33.60 -8.77
N PRO A 61 3.32 -33.81 -7.87
CA PRO A 61 2.81 -32.76 -6.99
C PRO A 61 3.95 -32.08 -6.24
N ILE A 62 3.79 -30.79 -5.96
CA ILE A 62 4.72 -30.09 -5.08
C ILE A 62 4.53 -30.67 -3.68
N GLU A 63 5.49 -31.45 -3.20
CA GLU A 63 5.50 -32.02 -1.85
C GLU A 63 5.47 -30.89 -0.81
N THR A 64 4.36 -30.73 -0.10
CA THR A 64 4.19 -29.70 0.94
C THR A 64 4.83 -30.09 2.28
N GLY A 65 5.66 -31.14 2.30
CA GLY A 65 6.18 -31.78 3.50
C GLY A 65 5.15 -32.70 4.17
N THR A 66 5.63 -33.68 4.94
CA THR A 66 4.80 -34.64 5.69
C THR A 66 4.30 -34.10 7.03
N ALA A 67 4.69 -32.87 7.38
CA ALA A 67 4.24 -32.23 8.61
C ALA A 67 2.77 -31.81 8.50
N GLU A 68 2.01 -32.00 9.58
CA GLU A 68 0.63 -31.52 9.65
C GLU A 68 0.57 -29.99 9.44
N PRO A 69 -0.43 -29.49 8.69
CA PRO A 69 -0.63 -28.06 8.51
C PRO A 69 -0.77 -27.33 9.85
N ARG A 70 0.16 -26.40 10.13
CA ARG A 70 0.06 -25.52 11.28
C ARG A 70 -0.69 -24.24 10.90
N ALA A 71 -1.78 -23.94 11.58
CA ALA A 71 -2.45 -22.65 11.44
C ALA A 71 -1.51 -21.51 11.90
N VAL A 72 -1.37 -20.48 11.07
CA VAL A 72 -0.62 -19.26 11.39
C VAL A 72 -1.59 -18.10 11.46
N ALA A 73 -1.56 -17.34 12.56
CA ALA A 73 -2.36 -16.14 12.69
C ALA A 73 -1.91 -15.09 11.66
N THR A 74 -2.83 -14.60 10.84
CA THR A 74 -2.57 -13.57 9.82
C THR A 74 -2.86 -12.15 10.32
N ILE A 75 -3.40 -12.03 11.54
CA ILE A 75 -3.85 -10.78 12.13
C ILE A 75 -3.36 -10.70 13.58
N GLU A 76 -2.90 -9.53 13.97
CA GLU A 76 -2.44 -9.24 15.33
C GLU A 76 -3.62 -9.06 16.32
N PRO A 77 -3.79 -9.95 17.31
CA PRO A 77 -5.00 -10.03 18.13
C PRO A 77 -5.30 -8.73 18.89
N VAL A 78 -4.31 -8.13 19.55
CA VAL A 78 -4.51 -6.95 20.40
C VAL A 78 -5.03 -5.77 19.58
N THR A 79 -4.39 -5.50 18.45
CA THR A 79 -4.82 -4.39 17.58
C THR A 79 -6.14 -4.71 16.87
N SER A 80 -6.43 -5.98 16.57
CA SER A 80 -7.67 -6.39 15.91
C SER A 80 -8.90 -6.21 16.80
N GLN A 81 -8.76 -6.46 18.11
CA GLN A 81 -9.81 -6.33 19.12
C GLN A 81 -10.00 -4.90 19.63
N THR A 82 -9.04 -4.01 19.35
CA THR A 82 -9.15 -2.60 19.73
C THR A 82 -9.99 -1.84 18.70
N ALA A 83 -11.14 -1.34 19.13
CA ALA A 83 -12.15 -0.71 18.25
C ALA A 83 -11.84 0.75 17.87
N ALA A 84 -11.09 1.46 18.71
CA ALA A 84 -10.72 2.85 18.51
C ALA A 84 -9.31 3.12 19.07
N PHE A 85 -8.63 4.13 18.53
CA PHE A 85 -7.27 4.49 18.91
C PHE A 85 -7.12 5.99 19.03
N ILE A 86 -6.26 6.42 19.95
CA ILE A 86 -5.73 7.78 20.02
C ILE A 86 -4.23 7.68 19.83
N ALA A 87 -3.72 8.20 18.71
CA ALA A 87 -2.31 8.22 18.36
C ALA A 87 -1.76 9.64 18.40
N ARG A 88 -0.56 9.83 18.95
CA ARG A 88 0.08 11.14 19.08
C ARG A 88 1.60 11.08 18.95
N GLY A 89 2.18 12.14 18.40
CA GLY A 89 3.64 12.37 18.38
C GLY A 89 3.95 13.82 18.74
N ALA A 90 5.16 14.05 19.25
CA ALA A 90 5.55 15.33 19.83
C ALA A 90 6.20 16.28 18.81
N GLU A 91 7.07 15.79 17.93
CA GLU A 91 7.84 16.66 17.02
C GLU A 91 7.94 16.10 15.59
N PRO A 92 7.42 16.84 14.58
CA PRO A 92 6.41 17.89 14.78
C PRO A 92 5.16 17.30 15.45
N PHE A 93 4.41 18.10 16.21
CA PHE A 93 3.21 17.60 16.89
C PHE A 93 2.23 16.99 15.89
N TRP A 94 1.57 15.92 16.31
CA TRP A 94 0.39 15.42 15.63
C TRP A 94 -0.49 14.61 16.57
N ASN A 95 -1.79 14.61 16.30
CA ASN A 95 -2.76 13.77 16.97
C ASN A 95 -3.73 13.19 15.93
N VAL A 96 -4.04 11.90 16.07
CA VAL A 96 -5.07 11.22 15.29
C VAL A 96 -5.97 10.43 16.23
N GLN A 97 -7.26 10.73 16.20
CA GLN A 97 -8.29 9.93 16.88
C GLN A 97 -9.01 9.09 15.82
N ILE A 98 -9.06 7.78 16.00
CA ILE A 98 -9.60 6.83 15.01
C ILE A 98 -10.70 6.02 15.66
N ALA A 99 -11.86 5.93 15.03
CA ALA A 99 -12.96 5.04 15.41
C ALA A 99 -13.67 4.53 14.15
N GLY A 100 -13.78 3.20 14.02
CA GLY A 100 -14.35 2.57 12.82
C GLY A 100 -13.60 2.97 11.54
N ASN A 101 -14.31 3.60 10.61
CA ASN A 101 -13.80 4.05 9.31
C ASN A 101 -13.56 5.57 9.24
N SER A 102 -13.43 6.23 10.39
CA SER A 102 -13.18 7.68 10.46
C SER A 102 -11.96 7.98 11.33
N ALA A 103 -11.16 8.93 10.88
CA ALA A 103 -10.05 9.50 11.62
C ALA A 103 -10.22 11.02 11.73
N VAL A 104 -9.84 11.59 12.87
CA VAL A 104 -9.76 13.04 13.08
C VAL A 104 -8.30 13.40 13.31
N TYR A 105 -7.72 14.16 12.39
CA TYR A 105 -6.31 14.56 12.41
C TYR A 105 -6.12 16.02 12.82
N ARG A 106 -5.19 16.26 13.75
CA ARG A 106 -4.73 17.59 14.19
C ARG A 106 -3.21 17.69 14.06
N ALA A 107 -2.73 18.81 13.49
CA ALA A 107 -1.29 19.08 13.33
C ALA A 107 -0.72 19.94 14.47
N SER A 108 -1.58 20.54 15.30
CA SER A 108 -1.24 21.24 16.53
C SER A 108 -2.41 21.10 17.52
N GLU A 109 -2.20 21.42 18.79
CA GLU A 109 -3.26 21.36 19.81
C GLU A 109 -4.36 22.41 19.61
N ALA A 110 -3.98 23.58 19.07
CA ALA A 110 -4.89 24.72 18.89
C ALA A 110 -5.76 24.62 17.63
N GLU A 111 -5.41 23.74 16.68
CA GLU A 111 -6.14 23.58 15.42
C GLU A 111 -7.40 22.71 15.57
N ALA A 112 -8.43 23.06 14.79
CA ALA A 112 -9.58 22.21 14.58
C ALA A 112 -9.16 20.89 13.89
N GLY A 113 -9.77 19.78 14.31
CA GLY A 113 -9.54 18.48 13.70
C GLY A 113 -10.13 18.39 12.29
N ARG A 114 -9.39 17.74 11.39
CA ARG A 114 -9.86 17.40 10.04
C ARG A 114 -10.34 15.96 10.03
N SER A 115 -11.60 15.73 9.64
CA SER A 115 -12.14 14.39 9.47
C SER A 115 -11.65 13.77 8.15
N ILE A 116 -11.27 12.51 8.20
CA ILE A 116 -10.70 11.74 7.10
C ILE A 116 -11.41 10.38 7.11
N ALA A 117 -12.02 10.02 5.98
CA ALA A 117 -12.50 8.65 5.78
C ALA A 117 -11.29 7.71 5.63
N VAL A 118 -11.27 6.61 6.37
CA VAL A 118 -10.16 5.66 6.40
C VAL A 118 -10.64 4.22 6.26
N ASN A 119 -9.82 3.41 5.61
CA ASN A 119 -9.97 1.97 5.55
C ASN A 119 -9.02 1.32 6.55
N ARG A 120 -9.56 0.37 7.33
CA ARG A 120 -8.80 -0.40 8.32
C ARG A 120 -8.27 -1.68 7.68
N ILE A 121 -6.97 -1.90 7.78
CA ILE A 121 -6.28 -3.08 7.25
C ILE A 121 -5.54 -3.76 8.41
N PRO A 122 -6.12 -4.81 9.03
CA PRO A 122 -5.42 -5.60 10.02
C PRO A 122 -4.37 -6.51 9.35
N PHE A 123 -3.24 -6.71 10.00
CA PHE A 123 -2.17 -7.60 9.53
C PHE A 123 -1.44 -8.24 10.73
N THR A 124 -0.50 -9.14 10.46
CA THR A 124 0.22 -9.93 11.50
C THR A 124 1.00 -9.11 12.51
N GLY A 125 1.34 -7.86 12.21
CA GLY A 125 2.12 -6.99 13.09
C GLY A 125 1.33 -5.82 13.68
N GLY A 126 0.03 -5.72 13.39
CA GLY A 126 -0.79 -4.62 13.88
C GLY A 126 -1.98 -4.29 12.99
N VAL A 127 -2.30 -3.00 12.91
CA VAL A 127 -3.35 -2.46 12.05
C VAL A 127 -2.89 -1.19 11.35
N GLU A 128 -3.31 -1.01 10.11
CA GLU A 128 -3.07 0.18 9.33
C GLU A 128 -4.38 0.86 8.95
N TYR A 129 -4.42 2.18 9.04
CA TYR A 129 -5.54 3.00 8.58
C TYR A 129 -5.08 3.84 7.40
N ILE A 130 -5.76 3.73 6.27
CA ILE A 130 -5.39 4.40 5.02
C ILE A 130 -6.54 5.29 4.57
N GLY A 131 -6.24 6.56 4.31
CA GLY A 131 -7.16 7.53 3.74
C GLY A 131 -6.43 8.55 2.88
N VAL A 132 -7.11 9.66 2.57
CA VAL A 132 -6.57 10.76 1.78
C VAL A 132 -6.80 12.07 2.51
N LEU A 133 -5.73 12.87 2.66
CA LEU A 133 -5.77 14.21 3.22
C LEU A 133 -5.21 15.19 2.19
N ASN A 134 -6.01 16.16 1.77
CA ASN A 134 -5.61 17.18 0.78
C ASN A 134 -5.02 16.58 -0.51
N GLY A 135 -5.63 15.49 -1.02
CA GLY A 135 -5.17 14.78 -2.22
C GLY A 135 -3.90 13.94 -2.04
N ARG A 136 -3.39 13.81 -0.81
CA ARG A 136 -2.18 13.02 -0.50
C ARG A 136 -2.53 11.81 0.38
N PRO A 137 -1.79 10.70 0.27
CA PRO A 137 -1.97 9.56 1.15
C PRO A 137 -1.82 9.97 2.62
N PHE A 138 -2.77 9.52 3.44
CA PHE A 138 -2.77 9.61 4.89
C PHE A 138 -2.76 8.18 5.44
N VAL A 139 -1.72 7.82 6.17
CA VAL A 139 -1.53 6.46 6.69
C VAL A 139 -1.20 6.50 8.17
N VAL A 140 -1.89 5.70 8.98
CA VAL A 140 -1.56 5.48 10.39
C VAL A 140 -1.29 4.01 10.61
N ASN A 141 -0.04 3.65 10.91
CA ASN A 141 0.37 2.29 11.25
C ASN A 141 0.47 2.16 12.78
N LEU A 142 -0.19 1.15 13.34
CA LEU A 142 -0.26 0.90 14.79
C LEU A 142 0.22 -0.52 15.08
N ARG A 143 1.15 -0.66 16.02
CA ARG A 143 1.74 -1.94 16.42
C ARG A 143 1.64 -2.11 17.93
N PRO A 144 1.37 -3.32 18.45
CA PRO A 144 1.30 -3.61 19.89
C PRO A 144 2.70 -3.73 20.51
N VAL A 145 3.49 -2.68 20.35
CA VAL A 145 4.83 -2.54 20.91
C VAL A 145 4.79 -1.39 21.89
N ALA A 146 5.15 -1.66 23.14
CA ALA A 146 5.14 -0.67 24.20
C ALA A 146 5.99 0.54 23.82
N CYS A 147 5.40 1.72 23.93
CA CYS A 147 5.97 3.00 23.54
C CYS A 147 6.05 3.91 24.76
N ARG A 148 7.04 4.79 24.85
CA ARG A 148 7.10 5.83 25.88
C ARG A 148 6.88 7.17 25.19
N ASP A 149 5.83 7.88 25.56
CA ASP A 149 5.53 9.18 24.96
C ASP A 149 6.48 10.27 25.49
N ALA A 150 6.39 11.47 24.91
CA ALA A 150 7.25 12.59 25.28
C ALA A 150 7.06 13.06 26.72
N ALA A 151 5.89 12.80 27.33
CA ALA A 151 5.63 13.04 28.75
C ALA A 151 6.21 11.95 29.66
N GLY A 152 6.79 10.90 29.07
CA GLY A 152 7.36 9.77 29.80
C GLY A 152 6.34 8.69 30.16
N ALA A 153 5.07 8.81 29.78
CA ALA A 153 4.06 7.80 30.06
C ALA A 153 4.22 6.59 29.13
N ARG A 154 3.94 5.39 29.65
CA ARG A 154 4.03 4.14 28.86
C ARG A 154 2.70 3.85 28.19
N GLN A 155 2.75 3.73 26.88
CA GLN A 155 1.62 3.45 26.00
C GLN A 155 1.72 2.03 25.43
N PRO A 156 0.59 1.34 25.21
CA PRO A 156 0.60 -0.04 24.72
C PRO A 156 0.98 -0.17 23.25
N PHE A 157 0.83 0.90 22.46
CA PHE A 157 1.07 0.86 21.02
C PHE A 157 2.13 1.86 20.58
N THR A 158 2.93 1.45 19.59
CA THR A 158 3.77 2.34 18.79
C THR A 158 2.98 2.77 17.56
N ALA A 159 3.04 4.06 17.24
CA ALA A 159 2.31 4.65 16.13
C ALA A 159 3.26 5.31 15.12
N ARG A 160 2.93 5.20 13.84
CA ARG A 160 3.60 5.96 12.77
C ARG A 160 2.54 6.61 11.90
N LEU A 161 2.62 7.92 11.75
CA LEU A 161 1.79 8.71 10.86
C LEU A 161 2.59 9.00 9.59
N THR A 162 2.05 8.70 8.42
CA THR A 162 2.64 9.07 7.13
C THR A 162 1.67 9.98 6.38
N ILE A 163 2.11 11.19 6.03
CA ILE A 163 1.33 12.13 5.22
C ILE A 163 2.18 12.62 4.06
N GLY A 164 1.72 12.39 2.84
CA GLY A 164 2.45 12.86 1.64
C GLY A 164 3.88 12.32 1.52
N GLY A 165 4.16 11.14 2.09
CA GLY A 165 5.47 10.49 2.08
C GLY A 165 6.34 10.77 3.32
N GLU A 166 5.99 11.75 4.15
CA GLU A 166 6.72 12.05 5.39
C GLU A 166 6.20 11.20 6.54
N THR A 167 7.07 10.42 7.19
CA THR A 167 6.71 9.56 8.33
C THR A 167 7.13 10.20 9.65
N ARG A 168 6.20 10.26 10.60
CA ARG A 168 6.38 10.79 11.96
C ARG A 168 6.08 9.71 12.98
N ALA A 169 6.98 9.56 13.95
CA ALA A 169 6.83 8.57 15.01
C ALA A 169 5.93 9.10 16.15
N GLY A 170 5.34 8.18 16.90
CA GLY A 170 4.49 8.49 18.03
C GLY A 170 4.11 7.25 18.83
N CYS A 171 3.27 7.46 19.84
CA CYS A 171 2.66 6.40 20.63
C CYS A 171 1.14 6.42 20.46
N ALA A 172 0.48 5.32 20.80
CA ALA A 172 -0.98 5.25 20.80
C ALA A 172 -1.53 4.45 21.98
N GLU A 173 -2.79 4.75 22.28
CA GLU A 173 -3.60 4.10 23.31
C GLU A 173 -4.99 3.74 22.76
N PRO A 174 -5.74 2.83 23.42
CA PRO A 174 -7.13 2.60 23.08
C PRO A 174 -7.95 3.89 23.23
N GLY A 175 -8.78 4.17 22.23
CA GLY A 175 -9.72 5.29 22.24
C GLY A 175 -11.14 4.87 22.65
N ALA A 176 -12.00 5.85 22.86
CA ALA A 176 -13.44 5.62 23.01
C ALA A 176 -14.11 5.56 21.63
N VAL A 177 -15.00 4.59 21.44
CA VAL A 177 -16.00 4.64 20.36
C VAL A 177 -17.16 5.51 20.84
N ALA A 178 -17.58 6.49 20.05
CA ALA A 178 -18.80 7.23 20.37
C ALA A 178 -19.98 6.27 20.26
N THR A 179 -20.62 5.96 21.39
CA THR A 179 -21.94 5.32 21.39
C THR A 179 -22.90 6.31 20.76
N PRO A 180 -23.69 5.94 19.72
CA PRO A 180 -24.72 6.83 19.22
C PRO A 180 -25.67 7.17 20.36
N SER A 181 -25.75 8.45 20.73
CA SER A 181 -26.70 8.92 21.74
C SER A 181 -28.12 8.66 21.27
N ALA A 182 -28.99 8.23 22.16
CA ALA A 182 -30.38 7.86 21.86
C ALA A 182 -31.18 8.97 21.14
N ASP A 183 -30.77 10.24 21.29
CA ASP A 183 -31.39 11.38 20.62
C ASP A 183 -31.15 11.44 19.10
N ALA A 184 -30.08 10.81 18.59
CA ALA A 184 -29.83 10.70 17.15
C ALA A 184 -30.74 9.65 16.49
N ALA A 185 -31.13 8.60 17.24
CA ALA A 185 -32.05 7.57 16.76
C ALA A 185 -33.51 8.06 16.70
N ALA A 186 -33.88 9.04 17.53
CA ALA A 186 -35.22 9.63 17.54
C ALA A 186 -35.48 10.63 16.40
N ASN A 187 -34.43 11.12 15.73
CA ASN A 187 -34.53 12.12 14.65
C ASN A 187 -34.27 11.55 13.24
N ALA A 188 -34.13 10.22 13.10
CA ALA A 188 -34.09 9.59 11.79
C ALA A 188 -35.50 9.64 11.15
N PRO A 189 -35.65 10.17 9.92
CA PRO A 189 -36.96 10.21 9.27
C PRO A 189 -37.44 8.76 9.05
N ALA A 190 -38.64 8.46 9.55
CA ALA A 190 -39.30 7.19 9.29
C ALA A 190 -39.58 7.09 7.78
N THR A 191 -38.91 6.16 7.11
CA THR A 191 -39.23 5.79 5.73
C THR A 191 -40.60 5.11 5.74
N SER A 192 -41.66 5.84 5.40
CA SER A 192 -42.96 5.25 5.06
C SER A 192 -42.84 4.53 3.71
N GLY A 193 -43.22 3.25 3.70
CA GLY A 193 -43.34 2.42 2.50
C GLY A 193 -44.58 2.72 1.67
#